data_AF-A0A7V8WTI6-F1
#
_entry.id   AF-A0A7V8WTI6-F1
#
_cell.length_a   1.000
_cell.length_b   1.000
_cell.length_c   1.000
_cell.angle_alpha   90.00
_cell.angle_beta   90.00
_cell.angle_gamma   90.00
#
_symmetry.space_group_name_H-M   'P 1'
#
loop_
_entity.id
_entity.type
_entity.pdbx_description
1 polymer ?
#
loop_
_entity_poly.entity_id
_entity_poly.type
_entity_poly.pdbx_seq_one_letter_code
_entity_poly.pdbx_strand_id
1 'polypeptide(L)'
;VVIRLAETPAAGFGPVERRLGALPTVTHVRHHVTDDGDPVLSIRCDETTATLDEALAVLREARAGIRAVQVKEPSLEDAFLAATGREFEEAETSATDDGAAS
;
A
#
# COMPACT_ATOMS: atom_id res chain seq x y z
N VAL A 1 3.71 -5.03 4.37
CA VAL A 1 2.98 -6.33 4.43
C VAL A 1 2.60 -6.78 3.02
N VAL A 2 2.73 -8.07 2.71
CA VAL A 2 2.28 -8.68 1.44
C VAL A 2 1.33 -9.83 1.77
N ILE A 3 0.13 -9.82 1.17
CA ILE A 3 -0.90 -10.82 1.41
C ILE A 3 -1.23 -11.49 0.07
N ARG A 4 -1.05 -12.81 -0.01
CA ARG A 4 -1.48 -13.62 -1.15
C ARG A 4 -2.88 -14.14 -0.88
N LEU A 5 -3.79 -13.88 -1.81
CA LEU A 5 -5.18 -14.30 -1.72
C LEU A 5 -5.39 -15.60 -2.50
N ALA A 6 -6.38 -16.38 -2.09
CA ALA A 6 -6.75 -17.60 -2.77
C ALA A 6 -7.54 -17.33 -4.05
N GLU A 7 -8.26 -16.21 -4.06
CA GLU A 7 -9.07 -15.73 -5.16
C GLU A 7 -9.21 -14.20 -5.09
N THR A 8 -9.71 -13.61 -6.17
CA THR A 8 -10.10 -12.20 -6.17
C THR A 8 -11.32 -12.02 -5.26
N PRO A 9 -11.37 -10.97 -4.41
CA PRO A 9 -12.54 -10.70 -3.59
C PRO A 9 -13.81 -10.60 -4.43
N ALA A 10 -14.95 -11.10 -3.94
CA ALA A 10 -16.20 -11.11 -4.71
C ALA A 10 -16.67 -9.70 -5.13
N ALA A 11 -16.36 -8.69 -4.32
CA ALA A 11 -16.65 -7.28 -4.60
C ALA A 11 -15.56 -6.57 -5.44
N GLY A 12 -14.51 -7.30 -5.85
CA GLY A 12 -13.31 -6.77 -6.49
C GLY A 12 -12.34 -6.09 -5.52
N PHE A 13 -11.19 -5.67 -6.05
CA PHE A 13 -10.13 -5.01 -5.25
C PHE A 13 -10.45 -3.58 -4.87
N GLY A 14 -11.17 -2.81 -5.71
CA GLY A 14 -11.41 -1.39 -5.47
C GLY A 14 -12.01 -1.06 -4.10
N PRO A 15 -13.06 -1.77 -3.63
CA PRO A 15 -13.59 -1.57 -2.27
C PRO A 15 -12.62 -1.95 -1.16
N VAL A 16 -11.84 -3.02 -1.35
CA VAL A 16 -10.82 -3.48 -0.37
C VAL A 16 -9.70 -2.45 -0.26
N GLU A 17 -9.14 -2.02 -1.38
CA GLU A 17 -8.07 -1.02 -1.43
C GLU A 17 -8.50 0.31 -0.80
N ARG A 18 -9.73 0.75 -1.07
CA ARG A 18 -10.27 1.98 -0.48
C ARG A 18 -10.39 1.90 1.04
N ARG A 19 -10.85 0.76 1.57
CA ARG A 19 -10.99 0.58 3.03
C ARG A 19 -9.62 0.50 3.70
N LEU A 20 -8.68 -0.22 3.09
CA LEU A 20 -7.32 -0.34 3.61
C LEU A 20 -6.55 0.99 3.52
N GLY A 21 -6.71 1.74 2.43
CA GLY A 21 -6.09 3.06 2.27
C GLY A 21 -6.69 4.14 3.16
N ALA A 22 -7.84 3.89 3.79
CA ALA A 22 -8.44 4.78 4.78
C ALA A 22 -7.92 4.51 6.22
N LEU A 23 -7.09 3.48 6.42
CA LEU A 23 -6.52 3.17 7.71
C LEU A 23 -5.38 4.15 8.01
N PRO A 24 -5.29 4.69 9.25
CA PRO A 24 -4.37 5.78 9.57
C PRO A 24 -2.89 5.39 9.46
N THR A 25 -2.59 4.10 9.60
CA THR A 25 -1.23 3.56 9.54
C THR A 25 -0.81 3.15 8.14
N VAL A 26 -1.73 3.18 7.16
CA VAL A 26 -1.48 2.71 5.79
C VAL A 26 -1.11 3.89 4.91
N THR A 27 0.08 3.82 4.31
CA THR A 27 0.59 4.86 3.41
C THR A 27 0.37 4.50 1.95
N HIS A 28 0.31 3.21 1.62
CA HIS A 28 0.07 2.75 0.26
C HIS A 28 -0.57 1.36 0.21
N VAL A 29 -1.52 1.17 -0.70
CA VAL A 29 -2.12 -0.13 -0.99
C VAL A 29 -2.10 -0.36 -2.49
N ARG A 30 -1.68 -1.54 -2.92
CA ARG A 30 -1.66 -1.93 -4.32
C ARG A 30 -1.97 -3.41 -4.47
N HIS A 31 -2.98 -3.74 -5.28
CA HIS A 31 -3.14 -5.08 -5.80
C HIS A 31 -2.32 -5.31 -7.08
N HIS A 32 -1.92 -6.55 -7.29
CA HIS A 32 -1.40 -7.05 -8.55
C HIS A 32 -1.69 -8.56 -8.64
N VAL A 33 -1.51 -9.12 -9.82
CA VAL A 33 -1.65 -10.56 -10.05
C VAL A 33 -0.26 -11.08 -10.40
N THR A 34 0.16 -12.21 -9.81
CA THR A 34 1.44 -12.84 -10.16
C THR A 34 1.39 -13.47 -11.55
N ASP A 35 2.54 -13.89 -12.07
CA ASP A 35 2.61 -14.63 -13.34
C ASP A 35 1.81 -15.93 -13.31
N ASP A 36 1.65 -16.53 -12.13
CA ASP A 36 0.83 -17.74 -11.89
C ASP A 36 -0.68 -17.45 -11.80
N GLY A 37 -1.08 -16.18 -11.93
CA GLY A 37 -2.49 -15.77 -11.82
C GLY A 37 -2.98 -15.55 -10.38
N ASP A 38 -2.09 -15.63 -9.39
CA ASP A 38 -2.48 -15.49 -7.99
C ASP A 38 -2.65 -14.00 -7.61
N PRO A 39 -3.77 -13.63 -6.97
CA PRO A 39 -3.97 -12.26 -6.50
C PRO A 39 -3.10 -11.94 -5.29
N VAL A 40 -2.42 -10.79 -5.34
CA VAL A 40 -1.54 -10.31 -4.28
C VAL A 40 -1.86 -8.87 -3.92
N LEU A 41 -1.91 -8.61 -2.61
CA LEU A 41 -2.10 -7.29 -2.04
C LEU A 41 -0.83 -6.86 -1.30
N SER A 42 -0.26 -5.74 -1.72
CA SER A 42 0.89 -5.10 -1.09
C SER A 42 0.43 -3.89 -0.31
N ILE A 43 0.78 -3.84 0.98
CA ILE A 43 0.42 -2.76 1.89
C ILE A 43 1.71 -2.19 2.49
N ARG A 44 1.96 -0.89 2.27
CA ARG A 44 2.97 -0.12 3.01
C ARG A 44 2.30 0.59 4.17
N CYS A 45 2.94 0.54 5.33
CA CYS A 45 2.38 1.04 6.58
C CYS A 45 3.48 1.40 7.57
N ASP A 46 3.18 2.34 8.45
CA ASP A 46 4.11 2.81 9.48
C ASP A 46 4.09 1.90 10.72
N GLU A 47 2.95 1.27 11.00
CA GLU A 47 2.80 0.28 12.07
C GLU A 47 2.28 -1.04 11.51
N THR A 48 3.10 -2.08 11.57
CA THR A 48 2.82 -3.36 10.89
C THR A 48 1.75 -4.16 11.61
N THR A 49 1.77 -4.19 12.95
CA THR A 49 0.92 -5.11 13.72
C THR A 49 -0.56 -4.72 13.60
N ALA A 50 -0.85 -3.44 13.90
CA ALA A 50 -2.21 -2.91 13.79
C ALA A 50 -2.73 -2.98 12.35
N THR A 51 -1.90 -2.61 11.37
CA THR A 51 -2.28 -2.68 9.95
C THR A 51 -2.60 -4.11 9.52
N LEU A 52 -1.84 -5.10 9.98
CA LEU A 52 -2.08 -6.49 9.61
C LEU A 52 -3.41 -6.97 10.18
N ASP A 53 -3.70 -6.71 11.46
CA ASP A 53 -4.95 -7.11 12.09
C ASP A 53 -6.17 -6.51 11.39
N GLU A 54 -6.12 -5.20 11.11
CA GLU A 54 -7.19 -4.50 10.37
C GLU A 54 -7.32 -5.00 8.94
N ALA A 55 -6.20 -5.25 8.25
CA ALA A 55 -6.23 -5.78 6.89
C ALA A 55 -6.86 -7.17 6.81
N LEU A 56 -6.54 -8.04 7.77
CA LEU A 56 -7.15 -9.37 7.88
C LEU A 56 -8.66 -9.27 8.16
N ALA A 57 -9.10 -8.29 8.95
CA ALA A 57 -10.51 -8.04 9.19
C ALA A 57 -11.24 -7.59 7.90
N VAL A 58 -10.68 -6.62 7.17
CA VAL A 58 -11.26 -6.14 5.90
C VAL A 58 -11.36 -7.26 4.87
N LEU A 59 -10.32 -8.09 4.72
CA LEU A 59 -10.31 -9.22 3.78
C LEU A 59 -11.33 -10.30 4.17
N ARG A 60 -11.51 -10.55 5.47
CA ARG A 60 -12.54 -11.48 5.97
C ARG A 60 -13.95 -10.98 5.65
N GLU A 61 -14.23 -9.70 5.84
CA GLU A 61 -15.52 -9.09 5.49
C GLU A 61 -15.77 -9.14 3.97
N ALA A 62 -14.72 -8.96 3.18
CA ALA A 62 -14.78 -9.10 1.72
C ALA A 62 -14.88 -10.56 1.24
N ARG A 63 -14.90 -11.53 2.17
CA ARG A 63 -14.91 -12.98 1.92
C ARG A 63 -13.79 -13.42 0.99
N ALA A 64 -12.62 -12.78 1.08
CA ALA A 64 -11.43 -13.16 0.33
C ALA A 64 -10.65 -14.21 1.12
N GLY A 65 -10.46 -15.39 0.53
CA GLY A 65 -9.57 -16.40 1.07
C GLY A 65 -8.12 -15.91 1.10
N ILE A 66 -7.40 -16.18 2.19
CA ILE A 66 -5.99 -15.81 2.34
C ILE A 66 -5.16 -17.08 2.25
N ARG A 67 -4.20 -17.12 1.33
CA ARG A 67 -3.24 -18.24 1.20
C ARG A 67 -2.01 -18.05 2.06
N ALA A 68 -1.47 -16.84 2.06
CA ALA A 68 -0.24 -16.53 2.78
C ALA A 68 -0.17 -15.06 3.16
N VAL A 69 0.49 -14.79 4.27
CA VAL A 69 0.87 -13.45 4.72
C VAL A 69 2.37 -13.42 4.89
N GLN A 70 3.01 -12.41 4.32
CA GLN A 70 4.43 -12.14 4.49
C GLN A 70 4.60 -10.72 5.03
N VAL A 71 5.21 -10.61 6.20
CA VAL A 71 5.74 -9.34 6.68
C VAL A 71 7.17 -9.24 6.17
N LYS A 72 7.46 -8.16 5.45
CA LYS A 72 8.81 -7.87 4.96
C LYS A 72 9.34 -6.69 5.74
N GLU A 73 10.56 -6.81 6.24
CA GLU A 73 11.31 -5.64 6.67
C GLU A 73 11.56 -4.75 5.44
N PRO A 74 11.45 -3.42 5.58
CA PRO A 74 11.82 -2.50 4.51
C PRO A 74 13.29 -2.71 4.16
N SER A 75 13.58 -2.82 2.86
CA SER A 75 14.96 -2.92 2.41
C SER A 75 15.66 -1.56 2.54
N LEU A 76 17.00 -1.55 2.54
CA LEU A 76 17.77 -0.30 2.48
C LEU A 76 17.44 0.51 1.22
N GLU A 77 17.14 -0.16 0.12
CA GLU A 77 16.71 0.48 -1.12
C GLU A 77 15.33 1.15 -0.97
N ASP A 78 14.37 0.49 -0.32
CA ASP A 78 13.08 1.09 0.01
C ASP A 78 13.23 2.33 0.90
N ALA A 79 14.12 2.26 1.90
CA ALA A 79 14.42 3.39 2.77
C ALA A 79 15.09 4.55 2.01
N PHE A 80 16.02 4.23 1.10
CA PHE A 80 16.68 5.22 0.25
C PHE A 80 15.70 5.88 -0.73
N LEU A 81 14.84 5.11 -1.40
CA LEU A 81 13.79 5.63 -2.28
C LEU A 81 12.78 6.48 -1.52
N ALA A 82 12.42 6.11 -0.28
CA ALA A 82 11.53 6.91 0.55
C ALA A 82 12.17 8.22 1.05
N ALA A 83 13.50 8.28 1.17
CA ALA A 83 14.23 9.49 1.54
C ALA A 83 14.43 10.41 0.33
N THR A 84 14.90 9.87 -0.79
CA THR A 84 15.21 10.64 -2.01
C THR A 84 13.99 10.97 -2.85
N GLY A 85 12.96 10.12 -2.84
CA GLY A 85 11.69 10.40 -3.51
C GLY A 85 10.93 11.60 -2.96
N ARG A 86 11.12 11.93 -1.66
CA ARG A 86 10.60 13.18 -1.08
C ARG A 86 11.33 14.42 -1.59
N GLU A 87 12.64 14.31 -1.86
CA GLU A 87 13.44 15.43 -2.37
C GLU A 87 13.05 15.83 -3.79
N PHE A 88 12.54 14.90 -4.61
CA PHE A 88 12.01 15.22 -5.95
C PHE A 88 10.63 15.93 -5.90
N GLU A 89 9.75 15.55 -4.97
CA GLU A 89 8.42 16.16 -4.83
C GLU A 89 8.47 17.56 -4.16
N GLU A 90 9.41 17.79 -3.23
CA GLU A 90 9.67 19.12 -2.64
C GLU A 90 10.35 20.10 -3.61
N ALA A 91 11.17 19.61 -4.55
CA ALA A 91 11.82 20.45 -5.56
C ALA A 91 10.85 20.96 -6.64
N GLU A 92 9.81 20.19 -7.01
CA GLU A 92 8.75 20.68 -7.92
C GLU A 92 7.81 21.69 -7.26
N THR A 93 7.61 21.60 -5.94
CA THR A 93 6.74 22.54 -5.20
C THR A 93 7.42 23.89 -4.95
N SER A 94 8.75 23.93 -4.85
CA SER A 94 9.51 25.17 -4.60
C SER A 94 9.87 25.97 -5.87
N ALA A 95 9.59 25.45 -7.07
CA ALA A 95 9.85 26.14 -8.34
C ALA A 95 8.71 27.06 -8.84
N THR A 96 7.57 27.15 -8.12
CA THR A 96 6.37 27.86 -8.61
C THR A 96 6.03 29.17 -7.86
N ASP A 97 6.82 29.60 -6.86
CA ASP A 97 6.46 30.76 -6.02
C ASP A 97 7.40 31.99 -6.10
N ASP A 98 8.15 32.18 -7.21
CA ASP A 98 9.01 33.37 -7.34
C ASP A 98 8.90 34.04 -8.72
N GLY A 99 7.72 34.63 -9.01
CA GLY A 99 7.53 35.32 -10.28
C GLY A 99 6.18 36.03 -10.48
N ALA A 100 5.66 36.78 -9.52
CA ALA A 100 4.53 37.69 -9.77
C ALA A 100 4.50 38.92 -8.84
N ALA A 101 5.55 39.74 -8.89
CA ALA A 101 5.49 41.13 -8.45
C ALA A 101 6.49 41.98 -9.22
N SER A 102 6.06 42.55 -10.35
CA SER A 102 6.51 43.84 -10.90
C SER A 102 5.61 44.25 -12.06
#